data_AF-A0A2E1VWF8-F1
#
_entry.id   AF-A0A2E1VWF8-F1
#
_cell.length_a   1.000
_cell.length_b   1.000
_cell.length_c   1.000
_cell.angle_alpha   90.00
_cell.angle_beta   90.00
_cell.angle_gamma   90.00
#
_symmetry.space_group_name_H-M   'P 1'
#
loop_
_entity.id
_entity.type
_entity.pdbx_description
1 polymer ?
#
loop_
_entity_poly.entity_id
_entity_poly.type
_entity_poly.pdbx_seq_one_letter_code
_entity_poly.pdbx_strand_id
1 'polypeptide(L)' 'MRERYNEPAWNYQVVRVVDADGKDLIPRVAKDWTVAAVTEAMLAGLKAAKKEAPTWLQLIADEQRALTRGVESAIFGMS' A
#
# COMPACT_ATOMS: atom_id res chain seq x y z
N MET A 1 -2.13 -2.25 21.70
CA MET A 1 -1.63 -2.53 20.33
C MET A 1 -0.63 -3.68 20.33
N ARG A 2 0.52 -3.59 21.02
CA ARG A 2 1.55 -4.65 21.02
C ARG A 2 1.06 -6.00 21.53
N GLU A 3 0.37 -6.03 22.66
CA GLU A 3 -0.21 -7.27 23.23
C GLU A 3 -1.26 -7.88 22.30
N ARG A 4 -2.13 -7.06 21.72
CA ARG A 4 -3.19 -7.48 20.77
C ARG A 4 -2.62 -8.21 19.55
N TYR A 5 -1.46 -7.78 19.06
CA TYR A 5 -0.84 -8.32 17.84
C TYR A 5 0.45 -9.12 18.12
N ASN A 6 0.73 -9.42 19.39
CA ASN A 6 1.96 -10.08 19.85
C ASN A 6 3.24 -9.49 19.22
N GLU A 7 3.33 -8.16 19.16
CA GLU A 7 4.44 -7.48 18.48
C GLU A 7 5.68 -7.33 19.37
N PRO A 8 6.89 -7.53 18.80
CA PRO A 8 8.12 -7.43 19.56
C PRO A 8 8.33 -6.03 20.16
N ALA A 9 8.98 -5.98 21.32
CA ALA A 9 9.29 -4.77 22.08
C ALA A 9 10.20 -3.77 21.32
N TRP A 10 10.87 -4.24 20.27
CA TRP A 10 11.65 -3.43 19.33
C TRP A 10 11.20 -3.73 17.89
N ASN A 11 9.99 -3.29 17.55
CA ASN A 11 9.50 -3.36 16.19
C ASN A 11 9.73 -2.00 15.52
N TYR A 12 10.28 -2.00 14.30
CA TYR A 12 10.20 -0.82 13.45
C TYR A 12 8.74 -0.49 13.15
N GLN A 13 8.46 0.67 12.55
CA GLN A 13 7.09 1.03 12.18
C GLN A 13 6.47 -0.09 11.32
N VAL A 14 5.25 -0.53 11.63
CA VAL A 14 4.57 -1.59 10.86
C VAL A 14 3.23 -1.07 10.40
N VAL A 15 2.88 -1.36 9.15
CA VAL A 15 1.56 -1.09 8.59
C VAL A 15 0.76 -2.40 8.60
N ARG A 16 -0.46 -2.34 9.13
CA ARG A 16 -1.43 -3.44 9.13
C ARG A 16 -2.72 -2.96 8.52
N VAL A 17 -3.35 -3.83 7.75
CA VAL A 17 -4.74 -3.65 7.32
C VAL A 17 -5.56 -4.74 7.97
N VAL A 18 -6.53 -4.33 8.79
CA VAL A 18 -7.30 -5.23 9.66
C VAL A 18 -8.79 -5.06 9.42
N ASP A 19 -9.56 -6.09 9.75
CA ASP A 19 -11.02 -5.99 9.79
C ASP A 19 -11.53 -5.30 11.08
N ALA A 20 -12.85 -5.27 11.26
CA ALA A 20 -13.49 -4.65 12.42
C ALA A 20 -13.11 -5.34 13.76
N ASP A 21 -12.78 -6.63 13.72
CA ASP A 21 -12.35 -7.41 14.88
C ASP A 21 -10.84 -7.27 15.14
N GLY A 22 -10.13 -6.58 14.25
CA GLY A 22 -8.68 -6.38 14.30
C GLY A 22 -7.89 -7.60 13.82
N LYS A 23 -8.50 -8.47 13.01
CA LYS A 23 -7.78 -9.56 12.35
C LYS A 23 -7.13 -9.05 11.07
N ASP A 24 -5.89 -9.46 10.83
CA ASP A 24 -5.16 -9.09 9.62
C ASP A 24 -5.88 -9.59 8.35
N LEU A 25 -6.18 -8.65 7.44
CA LEU A 25 -6.74 -8.95 6.12
C LEU A 25 -5.66 -9.32 5.10
N ILE A 26 -4.44 -8.83 5.32
CA ILE A 26 -3.25 -9.10 4.52
C ILE A 26 -2.04 -9.30 5.45
N PRO A 27 -0.93 -9.91 4.97
CA PRO A 27 0.31 -9.92 5.71
C PRO A 27 0.77 -8.50 6.07
N ARG A 28 1.30 -8.33 7.28
CA ARG A 28 1.84 -7.05 7.75
C ARG A 28 2.95 -6.54 6.82
N VAL A 29 2.98 -5.24 6.57
CA VAL A 29 4.05 -4.59 5.83
C VAL A 29 5.07 -4.03 6.82
N ALA A 30 6.31 -4.45 6.68
CA ALA A 30 7.40 -4.05 7.56
C ALA A 30 8.67 -3.85 6.73
N LYS A 31 9.52 -2.92 7.16
CA LYS A 31 10.80 -2.58 6.53
C LYS A 31 10.69 -1.98 5.11
N ASP A 32 9.49 -1.77 4.61
CA ASP A 32 9.20 -1.07 3.36
C ASP A 32 8.03 -0.10 3.58
N TRP A 33 8.36 1.19 3.63
CA TRP A 33 7.39 2.29 3.80
C TRP A 33 7.36 3.20 2.58
N THR A 34 7.79 2.68 1.43
CA THR A 34 7.65 3.41 0.17
C THR A 34 6.18 3.67 -0.13
N VAL A 35 5.90 4.74 -0.87
CA VAL A 35 4.52 5.04 -1.33
C VAL A 35 3.96 3.85 -2.10
N ALA A 36 4.79 3.19 -2.92
CA ALA A 36 4.42 1.96 -3.61
C ALA A 36 3.95 0.85 -2.66
N ALA A 37 4.77 0.49 -1.65
CA ALA A 37 4.45 -0.59 -0.73
C ALA A 37 3.18 -0.29 0.10
N VAL A 38 3.02 0.96 0.56
CA VAL A 38 1.85 1.36 1.34
C VAL A 38 0.58 1.37 0.47
N THR A 39 0.65 1.92 -0.75
CA THR A 39 -0.49 1.94 -1.67
C THR A 39 -0.91 0.53 -2.08
N GLU A 40 0.04 -0.36 -2.38
CA GLU A 40 -0.28 -1.77 -2.68
C GLU A 40 -0.91 -2.47 -1.48
N ALA A 41 -0.46 -2.18 -0.25
CA ALA A 41 -1.07 -2.72 0.95
C ALA A 41 -2.52 -2.26 1.12
N MET A 42 -2.80 -0.97 0.85
CA MET A 42 -4.17 -0.43 0.88
C MET A 42 -5.06 -1.11 -0.16
N LEU A 43 -4.59 -1.25 -1.41
CA LEU A 43 -5.34 -1.92 -2.49
C LEU A 43 -5.60 -3.39 -2.16
N ALA A 44 -4.58 -4.11 -1.66
CA ALA A 44 -4.72 -5.51 -1.27
C ALA A 44 -5.74 -5.67 -0.12
N GLY A 45 -5.72 -4.77 0.86
CA GLY A 45 -6.67 -4.74 1.96
C GLY A 45 -8.11 -4.49 1.51
N LEU A 46 -8.33 -3.52 0.60
CA LEU A 46 -9.64 -3.26 0.02
C LEU A 46 -10.16 -4.46 -0.77
N LYS A 47 -9.29 -5.09 -1.58
CA LYS A 47 -9.61 -6.32 -2.31
C LYS A 47 -9.98 -7.46 -1.37
N ALA A 48 -9.21 -7.68 -0.30
CA ALA A 48 -9.50 -8.71 0.71
C ALA A 48 -10.84 -8.45 1.42
N ALA A 49 -11.16 -7.17 1.67
CA ALA A 49 -12.45 -6.74 2.22
C ALA A 49 -13.60 -6.73 1.18
N LYS A 50 -13.34 -7.11 -0.09
CA LYS A 50 -14.28 -7.03 -1.21
C LYS A 50 -14.90 -5.64 -1.39
N LYS A 51 -14.09 -4.60 -1.16
CA LYS A 51 -14.44 -3.20 -1.38
C LYS A 51 -13.76 -2.70 -2.63
N GLU A 52 -14.46 -1.83 -3.36
CA GLU A 52 -13.87 -1.17 -4.51
C GLU A 52 -12.79 -0.18 -4.06
N ALA A 53 -11.68 -0.18 -4.79
CA ALA A 53 -10.62 0.78 -4.59
C ALA A 53 -11.06 2.13 -5.19
N PRO A 54 -10.93 3.25 -4.44
CA PRO A 54 -11.15 4.56 -5.02
C PRO A 54 -10.20 4.81 -6.20
N THR A 55 -10.71 5.42 -7.27
CA THR A 55 -9.95 5.65 -8.51
C THR A 55 -8.63 6.38 -8.28
N TRP A 56 -8.60 7.37 -7.37
CA TRP A 56 -7.39 8.11 -7.05
C TRP A 56 -6.30 7.22 -6.44
N LEU A 57 -6.67 6.19 -5.68
CA LEU A 57 -5.71 5.26 -5.07
C LEU A 57 -5.10 4.33 -6.12
N GLN A 58 -5.94 3.89 -7.07
CA GLN A 58 -5.49 3.12 -8.22
C GLN A 58 -4.50 3.92 -9.08
N LEU A 59 -4.80 5.21 -9.31
CA LEU A 59 -3.92 6.11 -10.06
C LEU A 59 -2.53 6.23 -9.42
N ILE A 60 -2.46 6.40 -8.09
CA ILE A 60 -1.18 6.44 -7.37
C ILE A 60 -0.42 5.13 -7.55
N ALA A 61 -1.10 3.97 -7.45
CA ALA A 61 -0.44 2.68 -7.63
C ALA A 61 0.16 2.53 -9.03
N ASP A 62 -0.60 2.93 -10.05
CA ASP A 62 -0.17 2.83 -11.44
C ASP A 62 1.00 3.78 -11.75
N GLU A 63 0.99 5.00 -11.19
CA GLU A 63 2.12 5.92 -11.25
C GLU A 63 3.38 5.32 -10.60
N GLN A 64 3.28 4.76 -9.40
CA GLN A 64 4.42 4.16 -8.70
C GLN A 64 4.99 2.94 -9.44
N ARG A 65 4.11 2.12 -10.06
CA ARG A 65 4.53 1.00 -10.92
C ARG A 65 5.26 1.51 -12.17
N ALA A 66 4.79 2.59 -12.77
CA ALA A 66 5.42 3.19 -13.94
C ALA A 66 6.82 3.75 -13.59
N LEU A 67 6.95 4.46 -12.46
CA LEU A 67 8.24 4.95 -11.95
C LEU A 67 9.24 3.81 -11.71
N THR A 68 8.78 2.70 -11.14
CA THR A 68 9.63 1.53 -10.85
C THR A 68 10.10 0.82 -12.12
N ARG A 69 9.28 0.82 -13.17
CA ARG A 69 9.59 0.15 -14.46
C ARG A 69 10.45 1.01 -15.39
N GLY A 70 10.69 2.26 -15.03
CA GLY A 70 11.31 3.26 -15.89
C GLY A 70 10.26 3.89 -16.80
N VAL A 71 10.14 5.21 -16.73
CA VAL A 71 9.21 5.99 -17.57
C VAL A 71 10.01 6.68 -18.67
N GLU A 72 9.58 6.48 -19.91
CA GLU A 72 10.07 7.26 -21.05
C GLU A 72 9.38 8.62 -21.05
N SER A 73 10.15 9.70 -21.20
CA SER A 73 9.64 11.07 -21.25
C SER A 73 9.78 11.63 -22.66
N ALA A 74 8.71 12.23 -23.18
CA ALA A 74 8.71 12.94 -24.46
C ALA A 74 8.18 14.37 -24.29
N ILE A 75 8.77 15.33 -24.99
CA ILE A 75 8.33 16.73 -25.00
C ILE A 75 7.39 16.92 -26.19
N PHE A 76 6.16 17.33 -25.93
CA PHE A 76 5.20 17.70 -26.98
C PHE A 76 5.22 19.22 -27.16
N GLY A 77 5.76 19.68 -28.30
CA GLY A 77 5.61 21.08 -28.73
C GLY A 77 4.24 21.26 -29.37
N MET A 78 3.35 22.02 -28.72
CA MET A 78 2.11 22.48 -29.33
C MET A 78 2.37 23.85 -29.99
N SER A 79 2.31 23.88 -31.32
CA SER A 79 2.36 25.09 -32.16
C SER A 79 1.00 25.74 -32.31
#